data_AF-A0A7C1C0M4-F1
#
_entry.id   AF-A0A7C1C0M4-F1
#
_cell.length_a   1.000
_cell.length_b   1.000
_cell.length_c   1.000
_cell.angle_alpha   90.00
_cell.angle_beta   90.00
_cell.angle_gamma   90.00
#
_symmetry.space_group_name_H-M   'P 1'
#
loop_
_entity.id
_entity.type
_entity.pdbx_description
1 polymer ?
#
loop_
_entity_poly.entity_id
_entity_poly.type
_entity_poly.pdbx_seq_one_letter_code
_entity_poly.pdbx_strand_id
1 'polypeptide(L)'
;PYFGRIAYSPADSLLPYAAKVNPTFFSLWIGNNDVLGYAASGGVGGTITPMAGAVGVGFKASIDAAVKYLANLTGGDGVIADIPDITSIPYFNTIPYNPIVLNQTQAGQLNAAYTRYNGAMKLMGLPYRIKFQAGANPMVISDPSMPLPDSLSYLKIRQIKSDELVMLELPGDSLKCAYWGTQKPVPDQYVLTESEIQKVKQATSSYNAEMLSLAKQYNLAFVDFNSIMKSIEHNGLTVDGVHFTTKFITGNLFSFDGVHLTPQGNAVVANYFIDAINKQYGAHIPKVNISDYPPVKMP
;
A
#
# COMPACT_ATOMS: atom_id res chain seq x y z
N PRO A 1 9.41 -13.85 7.50
CA PRO A 1 8.70 -15.16 7.47
C PRO A 1 9.27 -16.17 6.45
N TYR A 2 9.67 -15.75 5.24
CA TYR A 2 10.19 -16.70 4.22
C TYR A 2 11.66 -17.09 4.41
N PHE A 3 12.52 -16.16 4.82
CA PHE A 3 13.94 -16.46 5.04
C PHE A 3 14.16 -17.61 6.04
N GLY A 4 13.38 -17.66 7.13
CA GLY A 4 13.48 -18.74 8.12
C GLY A 4 13.17 -20.15 7.56
N ARG A 5 12.55 -20.26 6.36
CA ARG A 5 12.31 -21.54 5.69
C ARG A 5 13.52 -22.05 4.89
N ILE A 6 14.47 -21.17 4.59
CA ILE A 6 15.71 -21.49 3.85
C ILE A 6 16.97 -21.33 4.71
N ALA A 7 16.86 -20.65 5.85
CA ALA A 7 17.93 -20.53 6.83
C ALA A 7 18.31 -21.91 7.38
N TYR A 8 19.61 -22.17 7.55
CA TYR A 8 20.09 -23.41 8.14
C TYR A 8 19.90 -23.43 9.67
N SER A 9 19.89 -22.25 10.29
CA SER A 9 19.69 -22.06 11.72
C SER A 9 18.78 -20.86 12.00
N PRO A 10 17.96 -20.87 13.08
CA PRO A 10 17.20 -19.70 13.52
C PRO A 10 18.06 -18.48 13.87
N ALA A 11 19.36 -18.67 14.13
CA ALA A 11 20.31 -17.60 14.41
C ALA A 11 20.92 -16.96 13.14
N ASP A 12 20.73 -17.56 11.97
CA ASP A 12 21.17 -16.96 10.71
C ASP A 12 20.38 -15.65 10.46
N SER A 13 21.05 -14.66 9.88
CA SER A 13 20.41 -13.45 9.34
C SER A 13 20.63 -13.37 7.84
N LEU A 14 19.73 -12.67 7.14
CA LEU A 14 19.64 -12.72 5.67
C LEU A 14 20.94 -12.28 4.97
N LEU A 15 21.55 -11.16 5.39
CA LEU A 15 22.73 -10.61 4.71
C LEU A 15 23.98 -11.52 4.86
N PRO A 16 24.40 -11.95 6.07
CA PRO A 16 25.47 -12.94 6.21
C PRO A 16 25.16 -14.28 5.51
N TYR A 17 23.89 -14.68 5.47
CA TYR A 17 23.50 -15.89 4.74
C TYR A 17 23.71 -15.74 3.23
N ALA A 18 23.36 -14.57 2.65
CA ALA A 18 23.61 -14.29 1.24
C ALA A 18 25.10 -14.31 0.87
N ALA A 19 26.00 -13.97 1.79
CA ALA A 19 27.44 -14.08 1.55
C ALA A 19 27.93 -15.52 1.39
N LYS A 20 27.21 -16.53 1.92
CA LYS A 20 27.61 -17.94 1.83
C LYS A 20 27.59 -18.49 0.39
N VAL A 21 26.86 -17.84 -0.52
CA VAL A 21 26.79 -18.26 -1.93
C VAL A 21 27.77 -17.51 -2.86
N ASN A 22 28.68 -16.70 -2.29
CA ASN A 22 29.68 -15.91 -3.03
C ASN A 22 29.09 -15.18 -4.25
N PRO A 23 28.06 -14.32 -4.06
CA PRO A 23 27.35 -13.72 -5.18
C PRO A 23 28.24 -12.70 -5.91
N THR A 24 28.11 -12.64 -7.23
CA THR A 24 28.75 -11.61 -8.08
C THR A 24 27.78 -10.50 -8.48
N PHE A 25 26.52 -10.60 -8.06
CA PHE A 25 25.45 -9.67 -8.38
C PHE A 25 24.36 -9.76 -7.31
N PHE A 26 23.66 -8.66 -7.01
CA PHE A 26 22.50 -8.66 -6.12
C PHE A 26 21.29 -7.93 -6.72
N SER A 27 20.08 -8.39 -6.38
CA SER A 27 18.84 -7.66 -6.63
C SER A 27 18.19 -7.30 -5.29
N LEU A 28 17.86 -6.02 -5.09
CA LEU A 28 17.28 -5.52 -3.85
C LEU A 28 16.01 -4.73 -4.11
N TRP A 29 14.88 -5.25 -3.64
CA TRP A 29 13.61 -4.53 -3.63
C TRP A 29 12.95 -4.71 -2.27
N ILE A 30 13.11 -3.72 -1.41
CA ILE A 30 12.63 -3.72 -0.03
C ILE A 30 12.02 -2.35 0.32
N GLY A 31 11.31 -2.27 1.44
CA GLY A 31 10.73 -1.01 1.93
C GLY A 31 9.22 -0.91 1.83
N ASN A 32 8.56 -1.74 0.98
CA ASN A 32 7.09 -1.73 0.91
C ASN A 32 6.43 -2.02 2.26
N ASN A 33 6.97 -3.00 3.01
CA ASN A 33 6.40 -3.41 4.29
C ASN A 33 6.66 -2.41 5.43
N ASP A 34 7.62 -1.49 5.27
CA ASP A 34 7.89 -0.40 6.22
C ASP A 34 6.75 0.62 6.29
N VAL A 35 5.87 0.66 5.28
CA VAL A 35 4.66 1.49 5.27
C VAL A 35 3.37 0.67 5.17
N LEU A 36 3.38 -0.46 4.46
CA LEU A 36 2.18 -1.25 4.18
C LEU A 36 1.52 -1.79 5.45
N GLY A 37 2.29 -2.27 6.42
CA GLY A 37 1.72 -2.82 7.66
C GLY A 37 0.92 -1.78 8.45
N TYR A 38 1.42 -0.54 8.52
CA TYR A 38 0.70 0.57 9.12
C TYR A 38 -0.57 0.91 8.32
N ALA A 39 -0.43 1.09 7.01
CA ALA A 39 -1.54 1.45 6.13
C ALA A 39 -2.67 0.39 6.13
N ALA A 40 -2.33 -0.89 6.00
CA ALA A 40 -3.29 -2.00 5.92
C ALA A 40 -4.04 -2.22 7.24
N SER A 41 -3.52 -1.70 8.35
CA SER A 41 -4.20 -1.74 9.65
C SER A 41 -5.13 -0.55 9.89
N GLY A 42 -5.28 0.38 8.94
CA GLY A 42 -6.01 1.63 9.14
C GLY A 42 -5.32 2.60 10.07
N GLY A 43 -3.98 2.60 10.03
CA GLY A 43 -3.17 3.50 10.84
C GLY A 43 -3.20 3.23 12.35
N VAL A 44 -3.95 2.22 12.82
CA VAL A 44 -4.04 1.86 14.24
C VAL A 44 -3.02 0.81 14.69
N GLY A 45 -2.50 0.03 13.75
CA GLY A 45 -1.55 -1.05 14.00
C GLY A 45 -0.20 -0.82 13.31
N GLY A 46 0.82 -1.54 13.78
CA GLY A 46 2.18 -1.38 13.28
C GLY A 46 2.73 0.05 13.46
N THR A 47 3.85 0.33 12.82
CA THR A 47 4.45 1.66 12.76
C THR A 47 5.10 1.85 11.41
N ILE A 48 5.05 3.08 10.88
CA ILE A 48 5.92 3.46 9.77
C ILE A 48 7.36 3.49 10.27
N THR A 49 8.29 2.82 9.59
CA THR A 49 9.71 2.86 9.96
C THR A 49 10.21 4.32 9.92
N PRO A 50 10.75 4.90 10.99
CA PRO A 50 11.23 6.28 10.94
C PRO A 50 12.39 6.41 9.95
N MET A 51 12.51 7.55 9.26
CA MET A 51 13.64 7.77 8.35
C MET A 51 14.98 7.77 9.09
N ALA A 52 15.02 8.42 10.26
CA ALA A 52 16.17 8.48 11.16
C ALA A 52 16.15 7.35 12.19
N GLY A 53 17.33 6.98 12.67
CA GLY A 53 17.52 5.93 13.66
C GLY A 53 18.77 5.11 13.37
N ALA A 54 19.20 4.28 14.34
CA ALA A 54 20.28 3.33 14.13
C ALA A 54 19.85 2.22 13.14
N VAL A 55 20.82 1.42 12.69
CA VAL A 55 20.56 0.22 11.87
C VAL A 55 19.56 -0.70 12.60
N GLY A 56 18.51 -1.14 11.90
CA GLY A 56 17.41 -1.92 12.45
C GLY A 56 16.28 -1.09 13.07
N VAL A 57 16.44 0.25 13.15
CA VAL A 57 15.42 1.17 13.67
C VAL A 57 15.03 2.20 12.61
N GLY A 58 16.01 2.90 12.04
CA GLY A 58 15.79 3.92 11.02
C GLY A 58 15.95 3.34 9.61
N PHE A 59 15.08 3.74 8.68
CA PHE A 59 15.14 3.28 7.30
C PHE A 59 16.48 3.63 6.67
N LYS A 60 16.93 4.89 6.76
CA LYS A 60 18.18 5.37 6.15
C LYS A 60 19.39 4.53 6.56
N ALA A 61 19.67 4.46 7.86
CA ALA A 61 20.86 3.75 8.34
C ALA A 61 20.81 2.26 7.96
N SER A 62 19.60 1.67 7.95
CA SER A 62 19.41 0.25 7.62
C SER A 62 19.63 -0.03 6.13
N ILE A 63 19.05 0.76 5.24
CA ILE A 63 19.22 0.59 3.79
C ILE A 63 20.67 0.92 3.37
N ASP A 64 21.27 1.97 3.94
CA ASP A 64 22.68 2.32 3.72
C ASP A 64 23.59 1.15 4.08
N ALA A 65 23.40 0.56 5.27
CA ALA A 65 24.17 -0.59 5.73
C ALA A 65 23.98 -1.83 4.84
N ALA A 66 22.74 -2.11 4.44
CA ALA A 66 22.42 -3.25 3.58
C ALA A 66 23.03 -3.12 2.18
N VAL A 67 22.84 -1.97 1.53
CA VAL A 67 23.39 -1.71 0.18
C VAL A 67 24.92 -1.70 0.22
N LYS A 68 25.54 -1.05 1.21
CA LYS A 68 27.00 -1.07 1.38
C LYS A 68 27.53 -2.49 1.51
N TYR A 69 26.87 -3.32 2.31
CA TYR A 69 27.26 -4.72 2.49
C TYR A 69 27.17 -5.51 1.18
N LEU A 70 26.04 -5.42 0.47
CA LEU A 70 25.80 -6.14 -0.77
C LEU A 70 26.72 -5.68 -1.92
N ALA A 71 26.95 -4.37 -2.04
CA ALA A 71 27.88 -3.82 -3.03
C ALA A 71 29.32 -4.31 -2.77
N ASN A 72 29.78 -4.30 -1.52
CA ASN A 72 31.10 -4.84 -1.18
C ASN A 72 31.21 -6.35 -1.46
N LEU A 73 30.13 -7.10 -1.21
CA LEU A 73 30.10 -8.55 -1.39
C LEU A 73 30.19 -8.96 -2.88
N THR A 74 29.61 -8.16 -3.77
CA THR A 74 29.46 -8.47 -5.20
C THR A 74 30.51 -7.80 -6.09
N GLY A 75 31.33 -6.90 -5.52
CA GLY A 75 32.25 -6.06 -6.31
C GLY A 75 31.58 -4.82 -6.91
N GLY A 76 30.34 -4.52 -6.52
CA GLY A 76 29.62 -3.29 -6.88
C GLY A 76 28.45 -3.50 -7.84
N ASP A 77 28.28 -4.70 -8.41
CA ASP A 77 27.22 -4.95 -9.37
C ASP A 77 25.91 -5.38 -8.70
N GLY A 78 24.83 -4.67 -9.03
CA GLY A 78 23.52 -4.97 -8.49
C GLY A 78 22.42 -4.09 -9.06
N VAL A 79 21.20 -4.40 -8.68
CA VAL A 79 20.01 -3.60 -9.02
C VAL A 79 19.21 -3.32 -7.76
N ILE A 80 18.78 -2.07 -7.62
CA ILE A 80 17.89 -1.63 -6.57
C ILE A 80 16.63 -1.01 -7.19
N ALA A 81 15.49 -1.23 -6.55
CA ALA A 81 14.22 -0.67 -7.00
C ALA A 81 13.55 0.11 -5.89
N ASP A 82 12.80 1.15 -6.27
CA ASP A 82 12.06 1.97 -5.33
C ASP A 82 10.65 1.42 -5.04
N ILE A 83 9.93 2.08 -4.15
CA ILE A 83 8.62 1.63 -3.66
C ILE A 83 7.51 2.31 -4.48
N PRO A 84 6.59 1.54 -5.08
CA PRO A 84 5.40 2.10 -5.70
C PRO A 84 4.50 2.79 -4.67
N ASP A 85 3.59 3.66 -5.11
CA ASP A 85 2.58 4.22 -4.20
C ASP A 85 1.68 3.09 -3.68
N ILE A 86 1.94 2.62 -2.46
CA ILE A 86 1.18 1.51 -1.87
C ILE A 86 -0.30 1.87 -1.70
N THR A 87 -0.65 3.16 -1.63
CA THR A 87 -2.04 3.60 -1.47
C THR A 87 -2.86 3.52 -2.76
N SER A 88 -2.22 3.28 -3.92
CA SER A 88 -2.90 3.09 -5.20
C SER A 88 -3.10 1.62 -5.59
N ILE A 89 -2.70 0.67 -4.74
CA ILE A 89 -2.95 -0.76 -4.98
C ILE A 89 -4.43 -1.10 -4.71
N PRO A 90 -4.97 -2.14 -5.37
CA PRO A 90 -6.35 -2.62 -5.19
C PRO A 90 -6.83 -2.75 -3.76
N TYR A 91 -5.96 -3.13 -2.84
CA TYR A 91 -6.29 -3.27 -1.43
C TYR A 91 -6.91 -2.01 -0.82
N PHE A 92 -6.56 -0.80 -1.29
CA PHE A 92 -7.07 0.46 -0.74
C PHE A 92 -8.08 1.19 -1.63
N ASN A 93 -8.15 0.88 -2.93
CA ASN A 93 -8.97 1.63 -3.89
C ASN A 93 -10.12 0.83 -4.54
N THR A 94 -10.32 -0.44 -4.14
CA THR A 94 -11.42 -1.26 -4.67
C THR A 94 -12.78 -0.86 -4.10
N ILE A 95 -12.85 -0.60 -2.80
CA ILE A 95 -14.10 -0.22 -2.13
C ILE A 95 -14.20 1.31 -2.16
N PRO A 96 -15.25 1.89 -2.77
CA PRO A 96 -15.40 3.34 -2.79
C PRO A 96 -15.76 3.88 -1.40
N TYR A 97 -15.46 5.15 -1.15
CA TYR A 97 -15.83 5.86 0.09
C TYR A 97 -17.34 5.94 0.33
N ASN A 98 -18.16 5.82 -0.74
CA ASN A 98 -19.61 5.98 -0.72
C ASN A 98 -20.42 4.75 -1.19
N PRO A 99 -20.17 3.53 -0.66
CA PRO A 99 -20.79 2.31 -1.16
C PRO A 99 -22.27 2.14 -0.73
N ILE A 100 -22.78 3.04 0.13
CA ILE A 100 -24.12 2.92 0.72
C ILE A 100 -25.15 3.58 -0.19
N VAL A 101 -26.00 2.77 -0.81
CA VAL A 101 -27.10 3.25 -1.66
C VAL A 101 -28.41 3.22 -0.87
N LEU A 102 -29.07 4.38 -0.75
CA LEU A 102 -30.31 4.54 0.00
C LEU A 102 -31.46 5.04 -0.88
N ASN A 103 -32.69 4.67 -0.52
CA ASN A 103 -33.88 5.38 -1.01
C ASN A 103 -34.19 6.62 -0.14
N GLN A 104 -35.11 7.46 -0.60
CA GLN A 104 -35.45 8.73 0.06
C GLN A 104 -35.96 8.53 1.49
N THR A 105 -36.76 7.49 1.73
CA THR A 105 -37.31 7.18 3.07
C THR A 105 -36.21 6.78 4.04
N GLN A 106 -35.29 5.90 3.63
CA GLN A 106 -34.15 5.47 4.44
C GLN A 106 -33.23 6.66 4.77
N ALA A 107 -32.92 7.51 3.79
CA ALA A 107 -32.12 8.71 4.01
C ALA A 107 -32.79 9.66 5.01
N GLY A 108 -34.11 9.87 4.90
CA GLY A 108 -34.88 10.67 5.86
C GLY A 108 -34.83 10.12 7.28
N GLN A 109 -34.98 8.81 7.46
CA GLN A 109 -34.89 8.14 8.76
C GLN A 109 -33.50 8.30 9.40
N LEU A 110 -32.43 8.08 8.64
CA LEU A 110 -31.06 8.26 9.14
C LEU A 110 -30.77 9.72 9.50
N ASN A 111 -31.19 10.68 8.67
CA ASN A 111 -31.03 12.10 8.99
C ASN A 111 -31.77 12.50 10.27
N ALA A 112 -32.98 11.97 10.49
CA ALA A 112 -33.70 12.18 11.75
C ALA A 112 -32.91 11.63 12.94
N ALA A 113 -32.35 10.41 12.83
CA ALA A 113 -31.53 9.80 13.87
C ALA A 113 -30.26 10.62 14.20
N TYR A 114 -29.61 11.23 13.22
CA TYR A 114 -28.42 12.05 13.41
C TYR A 114 -28.67 13.50 13.83
N THR A 115 -29.93 13.92 14.02
CA THR A 115 -30.27 15.31 14.40
C THR A 115 -29.58 15.74 15.71
N ARG A 116 -29.60 14.87 16.73
CA ARG A 116 -28.95 15.16 18.03
C ARG A 116 -27.43 15.26 17.91
N TYR A 117 -26.81 14.32 17.20
CA TYR A 117 -25.37 14.33 16.93
C TYR A 117 -24.97 15.63 16.19
N ASN A 118 -25.67 15.97 15.10
CA ASN A 118 -25.38 17.17 14.31
C ASN A 118 -25.58 18.46 15.12
N GLY A 119 -26.57 18.51 16.01
CA GLY A 119 -26.78 19.59 16.95
C GLY A 119 -25.63 19.74 17.96
N ALA A 120 -25.17 18.63 18.55
CA ALA A 120 -24.03 18.63 19.47
C ALA A 120 -22.74 19.10 18.79
N MET A 121 -22.44 18.60 17.59
CA MET A 121 -21.28 19.07 16.81
C MET A 121 -21.36 20.57 16.53
N LYS A 122 -22.55 21.10 16.23
CA LYS A 122 -22.76 22.54 16.05
C LYS A 122 -22.50 23.33 17.33
N LEU A 123 -23.01 22.88 18.47
CA LEU A 123 -22.82 23.55 19.77
C LEU A 123 -21.34 23.59 20.18
N MET A 124 -20.57 22.56 19.82
CA MET A 124 -19.13 22.49 20.07
C MET A 124 -18.29 23.23 19.01
N GLY A 125 -18.91 23.85 18.01
CA GLY A 125 -18.19 24.56 16.93
C GLY A 125 -17.44 23.64 15.95
N LEU A 126 -17.75 22.34 15.95
CA LEU A 126 -17.09 21.36 15.08
C LEU A 126 -17.80 21.25 13.72
N PRO A 127 -17.05 21.03 12.62
CA PRO A 127 -17.61 21.00 11.26
C PRO A 127 -18.29 19.67 10.90
N TYR A 128 -18.19 18.65 11.75
CA TYR A 128 -18.67 17.30 11.42
C TYR A 128 -20.20 17.24 11.37
N ARG A 129 -20.75 16.92 10.20
CA ARG A 129 -22.17 16.68 9.99
C ARG A 129 -22.34 15.35 9.27
N ILE A 130 -23.26 14.53 9.77
CA ILE A 130 -23.66 13.30 9.11
C ILE A 130 -24.97 13.57 8.40
N LYS A 131 -24.97 13.41 7.07
CA LYS A 131 -26.14 13.63 6.23
C LYS A 131 -26.22 12.55 5.15
N PHE A 132 -27.42 12.01 4.99
CA PHE A 132 -27.76 11.04 3.97
C PHE A 132 -28.71 11.63 2.93
N GLN A 133 -28.65 11.11 1.72
CA GLN A 133 -29.51 11.43 0.58
C GLN A 133 -29.92 10.16 -0.16
N ALA A 134 -30.92 10.24 -1.04
CA ALA A 134 -31.19 9.15 -1.97
C ALA A 134 -29.98 8.94 -2.91
N GLY A 135 -29.66 7.68 -3.22
CA GLY A 135 -28.45 7.31 -3.98
C GLY A 135 -27.25 6.98 -3.09
N ALA A 136 -26.05 7.13 -3.62
CA ALA A 136 -24.80 6.80 -2.96
C ALA A 136 -24.44 7.81 -1.85
N ASN A 137 -23.98 7.31 -0.71
CA ASN A 137 -23.64 8.09 0.47
C ASN A 137 -22.29 7.67 1.07
N PRO A 138 -21.48 8.63 1.54
CA PRO A 138 -20.27 8.32 2.31
C PRO A 138 -20.61 7.51 3.57
N MET A 139 -19.76 6.54 3.89
CA MET A 139 -19.86 5.79 5.14
C MET A 139 -19.65 6.69 6.36
N VAL A 140 -20.41 6.43 7.41
CA VAL A 140 -20.06 6.87 8.76
C VAL A 140 -18.92 5.98 9.28
N ILE A 141 -17.84 6.58 9.71
CA ILE A 141 -16.63 5.93 10.21
C ILE A 141 -16.34 6.39 11.63
N SER A 142 -15.63 5.57 12.39
CA SER A 142 -14.98 6.00 13.63
C SER A 142 -13.73 6.79 13.26
N ASP A 143 -13.49 7.92 13.94
CA ASP A 143 -12.28 8.71 13.75
C ASP A 143 -11.76 9.19 15.12
N PRO A 144 -10.88 8.40 15.76
CA PRO A 144 -10.30 8.74 17.06
C PRO A 144 -9.54 10.07 17.10
N SER A 145 -9.11 10.59 15.94
CA SER A 145 -8.36 11.84 15.79
C SER A 145 -9.24 13.10 15.87
N MET A 146 -10.57 12.94 15.85
CA MET A 146 -11.50 14.05 16.04
C MET A 146 -11.18 14.81 17.34
N PRO A 147 -11.21 16.16 17.33
CA PRO A 147 -10.81 17.01 18.46
C PRO A 147 -11.89 17.04 19.56
N LEU A 148 -12.16 15.88 20.13
CA LEU A 148 -13.08 15.66 21.24
C LEU A 148 -12.31 14.95 22.37
N PRO A 149 -12.63 15.26 23.64
CA PRO A 149 -12.02 14.56 24.76
C PRO A 149 -12.42 13.09 24.77
N ASP A 150 -11.61 12.23 25.42
CA ASP A 150 -11.87 10.78 25.47
C ASP A 150 -13.17 10.42 26.18
N SER A 151 -13.64 11.29 27.09
CA SER A 151 -14.97 11.19 27.72
C SER A 151 -16.13 11.29 26.72
N LEU A 152 -15.87 11.80 25.52
CA LEU A 152 -16.81 11.90 24.40
C LEU A 152 -16.38 11.04 23.20
N SER A 153 -15.56 10.00 23.43
CA SER A 153 -15.09 9.07 22.38
C SER A 153 -16.23 8.46 21.54
N TYR A 154 -17.41 8.23 22.11
CA TYR A 154 -18.59 7.74 21.38
C TYR A 154 -19.13 8.74 20.34
N LEU A 155 -18.74 10.01 20.40
CA LEU A 155 -19.05 11.04 19.40
C LEU A 155 -17.95 11.21 18.34
N LYS A 156 -16.83 10.48 18.46
CA LYS A 156 -15.73 10.49 17.49
C LYS A 156 -16.06 9.64 16.25
N ILE A 157 -17.15 10.03 15.59
CA ILE A 157 -17.62 9.47 14.33
C ILE A 157 -17.82 10.59 13.34
N ARG A 158 -17.64 10.35 12.05
CA ARG A 158 -17.95 11.29 10.97
C ARG A 158 -18.22 10.55 9.67
N GLN A 159 -18.67 11.27 8.63
CA GLN A 159 -18.63 10.69 7.28
C GLN A 159 -17.20 10.71 6.74
N ILE A 160 -16.81 9.61 6.09
CA ILE A 160 -15.56 9.49 5.34
C ILE A 160 -15.50 10.51 4.21
N LYS A 161 -14.32 11.05 3.93
CA LYS A 161 -14.09 11.99 2.82
C LYS A 161 -13.87 11.23 1.51
N SER A 162 -14.02 11.92 0.39
CA SER A 162 -13.87 11.32 -0.95
C SER A 162 -12.44 10.92 -1.31
N ASP A 163 -11.45 11.49 -0.62
CA ASP A 163 -10.01 11.25 -0.79
C ASP A 163 -9.43 10.31 0.28
N GLU A 164 -10.29 9.72 1.12
CA GLU A 164 -9.94 8.69 2.09
C GLU A 164 -10.16 7.29 1.52
N LEU A 165 -9.41 6.33 2.05
CA LEU A 165 -9.32 4.99 1.46
C LEU A 165 -9.99 3.96 2.37
N VAL A 166 -10.48 2.88 1.74
CA VAL A 166 -11.24 1.83 2.41
C VAL A 166 -10.57 0.50 2.10
N MET A 167 -10.30 -0.29 3.14
CA MET A 167 -9.56 -1.53 3.00
C MET A 167 -10.44 -2.59 2.36
N LEU A 168 -9.86 -3.35 1.44
CA LEU A 168 -10.51 -4.47 0.77
C LEU A 168 -11.04 -5.54 1.74
N GLU A 169 -10.43 -5.66 2.92
CA GLU A 169 -10.84 -6.58 3.99
C GLU A 169 -12.04 -6.09 4.82
N LEU A 170 -12.60 -4.91 4.54
CA LEU A 170 -13.83 -4.45 5.16
C LEU A 170 -14.95 -5.48 4.94
N PRO A 171 -15.52 -6.09 6.00
CA PRO A 171 -16.51 -7.16 5.82
C PRO A 171 -17.78 -6.66 5.13
N GLY A 172 -18.01 -7.13 3.91
CA GLY A 172 -19.18 -6.73 3.11
C GLY A 172 -20.52 -7.06 3.79
N ASP A 173 -20.58 -8.16 4.53
CA ASP A 173 -21.77 -8.53 5.31
C ASP A 173 -22.02 -7.57 6.47
N SER A 174 -20.98 -7.00 7.08
CA SER A 174 -21.16 -5.98 8.12
C SER A 174 -21.74 -4.69 7.55
N LEU A 175 -21.29 -4.27 6.37
CA LEU A 175 -21.87 -3.13 5.65
C LEU A 175 -23.35 -3.36 5.30
N LYS A 176 -23.69 -4.55 4.77
CA LYS A 176 -25.04 -4.86 4.30
C LYS A 176 -26.03 -5.20 5.42
N CYS A 177 -25.60 -6.03 6.36
CA CYS A 177 -26.49 -6.70 7.32
C CYS A 177 -26.32 -6.16 8.75
N ALA A 178 -25.15 -5.59 9.10
CA ALA A 178 -24.89 -5.08 10.45
C ALA A 178 -24.97 -3.56 10.58
N TYR A 179 -25.44 -2.86 9.53
CA TYR A 179 -25.60 -1.41 9.47
C TYR A 179 -24.29 -0.62 9.63
N TRP A 180 -23.14 -1.22 9.31
CA TRP A 180 -21.87 -0.49 9.27
C TRP A 180 -21.90 0.59 8.18
N GLY A 181 -21.28 1.73 8.47
CA GLY A 181 -21.29 2.89 7.60
C GLY A 181 -22.60 3.68 7.61
N THR A 182 -23.65 3.20 8.28
CA THR A 182 -24.88 3.96 8.52
C THR A 182 -25.05 4.22 10.02
N GLN A 183 -25.78 3.37 10.74
CA GLN A 183 -26.05 3.52 12.17
C GLN A 183 -24.88 3.13 13.05
N LYS A 184 -24.05 2.20 12.58
CA LYS A 184 -22.80 1.81 13.25
C LYS A 184 -21.64 2.37 12.44
N PRO A 185 -20.68 3.08 13.06
CA PRO A 185 -19.51 3.53 12.33
C PRO A 185 -18.70 2.33 11.84
N VAL A 186 -18.12 2.43 10.64
CA VAL A 186 -17.04 1.52 10.22
C VAL A 186 -15.87 1.72 11.19
N PRO A 187 -15.32 0.64 11.78
CA PRO A 187 -14.16 0.75 12.65
C PRO A 187 -12.94 1.35 11.93
N ASP A 188 -12.14 2.09 12.70
CA ASP A 188 -10.96 2.82 12.24
C ASP A 188 -9.99 1.94 11.43
N GLN A 189 -9.80 0.69 11.88
CA GLN A 189 -8.90 -0.28 11.22
C GLN A 189 -9.24 -0.66 9.77
N TYR A 190 -10.38 -0.21 9.24
CA TYR A 190 -10.82 -0.46 7.86
C TYR A 190 -10.87 0.79 6.99
N VAL A 191 -10.39 1.93 7.51
CA VAL A 191 -10.33 3.20 6.79
C VAL A 191 -8.96 3.84 6.98
N LEU A 192 -8.41 4.43 5.93
CA LEU A 192 -7.20 5.25 6.04
C LEU A 192 -7.61 6.71 5.83
N THR A 193 -7.42 7.53 6.86
CA THR A 193 -7.75 8.96 6.82
C THR A 193 -6.76 9.72 5.94
N GLU A 194 -7.14 10.94 5.52
CA GLU A 194 -6.29 11.82 4.72
C GLU A 194 -4.92 12.03 5.40
N SER A 195 -4.93 12.21 6.72
CA SER A 195 -3.71 12.43 7.49
C SER A 195 -2.76 11.23 7.47
N GLU A 196 -3.32 10.02 7.47
CA GLU A 196 -2.55 8.77 7.49
C GLU A 196 -2.04 8.42 6.10
N ILE A 197 -2.85 8.67 5.07
CA ILE A 197 -2.43 8.61 3.65
C ILE A 197 -1.22 9.52 3.45
N GLN A 198 -1.26 10.75 3.96
CA GLN A 198 -0.14 11.70 3.85
C GLN A 198 1.12 11.20 4.57
N LYS A 199 1.00 10.64 5.78
CA LYS A 199 2.15 10.04 6.49
C LYS A 199 2.81 8.93 5.65
N VAL A 200 2.00 8.05 5.08
CA VAL A 200 2.48 6.94 4.24
C VAL A 200 3.17 7.45 2.97
N LYS A 201 2.56 8.41 2.27
CA LYS A 201 3.12 8.99 1.04
C LYS A 201 4.41 9.75 1.30
N GLN A 202 4.50 10.50 2.40
CA GLN A 202 5.71 11.22 2.79
C GLN A 202 6.85 10.25 3.10
N ALA A 203 6.60 9.22 3.91
CA ALA A 203 7.58 8.20 4.24
C ALA A 203 8.10 7.48 2.98
N THR A 204 7.18 7.03 2.12
CA THR A 204 7.51 6.38 0.83
C THR A 204 8.39 7.29 -0.04
N SER A 205 8.05 8.57 -0.15
CA SER A 205 8.85 9.54 -0.92
C SER A 205 10.26 9.73 -0.34
N SER A 206 10.40 9.79 0.99
CA SER A 206 11.70 9.87 1.65
C SER A 206 12.54 8.62 1.45
N TYR A 207 11.94 7.43 1.50
CA TYR A 207 12.63 6.17 1.25
C TYR A 207 13.12 6.07 -0.20
N ASN A 208 12.27 6.43 -1.17
CA ASN A 208 12.62 6.40 -2.59
C ASN A 208 13.77 7.36 -2.91
N ALA A 209 13.78 8.55 -2.29
CA ALA A 209 14.89 9.49 -2.42
C ALA A 209 16.22 8.90 -1.92
N GLU A 210 16.21 8.18 -0.80
CA GLU A 210 17.40 7.51 -0.27
C GLU A 210 17.87 6.36 -1.17
N MET A 211 16.96 5.50 -1.62
CA MET A 211 17.30 4.38 -2.51
C MET A 211 17.88 4.88 -3.84
N LEU A 212 17.34 5.97 -4.40
CA LEU A 212 17.90 6.61 -5.59
C LEU A 212 19.30 7.20 -5.32
N SER A 213 19.51 7.80 -4.15
CA SER A 213 20.83 8.31 -3.73
C SER A 213 21.86 7.18 -3.66
N LEU A 214 21.51 6.06 -3.02
CA LEU A 214 22.36 4.88 -2.92
C LEU A 214 22.63 4.24 -4.29
N ALA A 215 21.62 4.16 -5.16
CA ALA A 215 21.80 3.65 -6.51
C ALA A 215 22.86 4.45 -7.28
N LYS A 216 22.82 5.79 -7.17
CA LYS A 216 23.83 6.68 -7.77
C LYS A 216 25.20 6.53 -7.11
N GLN A 217 25.25 6.48 -5.78
CA GLN A 217 26.50 6.38 -5.03
C GLN A 217 27.28 5.11 -5.35
N TYR A 218 26.58 3.98 -5.48
CA TYR A 218 27.17 2.67 -5.74
C TYR A 218 27.13 2.27 -7.22
N ASN A 219 26.68 3.17 -8.11
CA ASN A 219 26.55 2.93 -9.56
C ASN A 219 25.73 1.66 -9.89
N LEU A 220 24.63 1.46 -9.17
CA LEU A 220 23.72 0.33 -9.32
C LEU A 220 22.69 0.59 -10.43
N ALA A 221 22.18 -0.47 -11.04
CA ALA A 221 20.97 -0.36 -11.85
C ALA A 221 19.80 0.08 -10.94
N PHE A 222 18.92 0.93 -11.48
CA PHE A 222 17.77 1.46 -10.74
C PHE A 222 16.46 1.21 -11.48
N VAL A 223 15.45 0.71 -10.77
CA VAL A 223 14.08 0.56 -11.28
C VAL A 223 13.14 1.48 -10.51
N ASP A 224 12.49 2.41 -11.22
CA ASP A 224 11.52 3.37 -10.67
C ASP A 224 10.11 2.78 -10.73
N PHE A 225 9.78 1.87 -9.81
CA PHE A 225 8.43 1.31 -9.70
C PHE A 225 7.40 2.35 -9.26
N ASN A 226 7.79 3.44 -8.61
CA ASN A 226 6.89 4.55 -8.32
C ASN A 226 6.30 5.16 -9.59
N SER A 227 7.15 5.49 -10.56
CA SER A 227 6.73 6.03 -11.85
C SER A 227 6.11 4.96 -12.74
N ILE A 228 6.66 3.74 -12.77
CA ILE A 228 6.12 2.64 -13.59
C ILE A 228 4.68 2.31 -13.18
N MET A 229 4.40 2.13 -11.88
CA MET A 229 3.06 1.77 -11.42
C MET A 229 2.03 2.88 -11.69
N LYS A 230 2.41 4.15 -11.53
CA LYS A 230 1.57 5.29 -11.93
C LYS A 230 1.27 5.28 -13.43
N SER A 231 2.26 4.95 -14.26
CA SER A 231 2.06 4.85 -15.71
C SER A 231 1.09 3.71 -16.05
N ILE A 232 1.23 2.54 -15.42
CA ILE A 232 0.32 1.41 -15.64
C ILE A 232 -1.10 1.72 -15.16
N GLU A 233 -1.24 2.45 -14.05
CA GLU A 233 -2.54 2.90 -13.54
C GLU A 233 -3.26 3.83 -14.52
N HIS A 234 -2.54 4.79 -15.11
CA HIS A 234 -3.14 5.77 -16.03
C HIS A 234 -3.33 5.25 -17.47
N ASN A 235 -2.36 4.50 -17.99
CA ASN A 235 -2.30 4.16 -19.41
C ASN A 235 -2.54 2.67 -19.68
N GLY A 236 -2.50 1.82 -18.65
CA GLY A 236 -2.34 0.38 -18.81
C GLY A 236 -0.97 0.00 -19.37
N LEU A 237 -0.73 -1.30 -19.48
CA LEU A 237 0.45 -1.88 -20.10
C LEU A 237 0.03 -3.05 -20.97
N THR A 238 0.44 -3.07 -22.24
CA THR A 238 0.25 -4.23 -23.11
C THR A 238 1.60 -4.80 -23.48
N VAL A 239 1.82 -6.07 -23.17
CA VAL A 239 3.08 -6.77 -23.43
C VAL A 239 2.79 -8.24 -23.71
N ASP A 240 3.46 -8.80 -24.72
CA ASP A 240 3.24 -10.17 -25.20
C ASP A 240 1.76 -10.51 -25.47
N GLY A 241 0.98 -9.51 -25.93
CA GLY A 241 -0.46 -9.64 -26.20
C GLY A 241 -1.36 -9.60 -24.97
N VAL A 242 -0.82 -9.49 -23.76
CA VAL A 242 -1.58 -9.41 -22.50
C VAL A 242 -1.69 -7.95 -22.05
N HIS A 243 -2.91 -7.52 -21.72
CA HIS A 243 -3.17 -6.18 -21.20
C HIS A 243 -3.25 -6.20 -19.66
N PHE A 244 -2.53 -5.28 -19.03
CA PHE A 244 -2.42 -5.09 -17.59
C PHE A 244 -2.94 -3.71 -17.20
N THR A 245 -3.71 -3.66 -16.11
CA THR A 245 -4.09 -2.44 -15.39
C THR A 245 -4.00 -2.71 -13.89
N THR A 246 -4.07 -1.66 -13.08
CA THR A 246 -4.10 -1.80 -11.62
C THR A 246 -5.48 -2.21 -11.09
N LYS A 247 -6.48 -2.49 -11.95
CA LYS A 247 -7.83 -2.86 -11.49
C LYS A 247 -7.84 -4.19 -10.76
N PHE A 248 -8.55 -4.24 -9.63
CA PHE A 248 -8.76 -5.48 -8.88
C PHE A 248 -9.47 -6.53 -9.74
N ILE A 249 -9.00 -7.78 -9.67
CA ILE A 249 -9.54 -8.96 -10.37
C ILE A 249 -9.40 -8.93 -11.91
N THR A 250 -9.80 -7.84 -12.57
CA THR A 250 -9.85 -7.75 -14.04
C THR A 250 -8.61 -7.11 -14.67
N GLY A 251 -7.66 -6.63 -13.85
CA GLY A 251 -6.47 -5.93 -14.34
C GLY A 251 -5.27 -6.80 -14.65
N ASN A 252 -5.31 -8.12 -14.37
CA ASN A 252 -4.22 -9.09 -14.52
C ASN A 252 -2.93 -8.82 -13.73
N LEU A 253 -2.73 -7.62 -13.17
CA LEU A 253 -1.49 -7.24 -12.48
C LEU A 253 -1.43 -7.72 -11.04
N PHE A 254 -2.54 -7.58 -10.29
CA PHE A 254 -2.64 -7.92 -8.87
C PHE A 254 -3.46 -9.18 -8.61
N SER A 255 -3.08 -9.90 -7.55
CA SER A 255 -3.75 -11.09 -7.05
C SER A 255 -5.03 -10.75 -6.26
N PHE A 256 -5.73 -11.76 -5.75
CA PHE A 256 -6.99 -11.58 -5.01
C PHE A 256 -6.84 -10.95 -3.63
N ASP A 257 -5.64 -10.84 -3.09
CA ASP A 257 -5.40 -10.04 -1.89
C ASP A 257 -5.30 -8.54 -2.19
N GLY A 258 -5.23 -8.15 -3.46
CA GLY A 258 -5.12 -6.75 -3.87
C GLY A 258 -3.79 -6.07 -3.50
N VAL A 259 -2.79 -6.85 -3.06
CA VAL A 259 -1.46 -6.39 -2.65
C VAL A 259 -0.38 -7.01 -3.53
N HIS A 260 -0.35 -8.34 -3.60
CA HIS A 260 0.70 -9.07 -4.30
C HIS A 260 0.39 -9.17 -5.79
N LEU A 261 1.44 -9.24 -6.60
CA LEU A 261 1.33 -9.40 -8.04
C LEU A 261 0.93 -10.82 -8.41
N THR A 262 0.27 -10.95 -9.56
CA THR A 262 -0.01 -12.25 -10.19
C THR A 262 1.29 -12.87 -10.73
N PRO A 263 1.33 -14.16 -11.11
CA PRO A 263 2.51 -14.73 -11.73
C PRO A 263 2.94 -13.96 -13.00
N GLN A 264 1.98 -13.52 -13.81
CA GLN A 264 2.24 -12.64 -14.96
C GLN A 264 2.74 -11.25 -14.54
N GLY A 265 2.17 -10.66 -13.48
CA GLY A 265 2.65 -9.39 -12.93
C GLY A 265 4.09 -9.47 -12.41
N ASN A 266 4.47 -10.59 -11.80
CA ASN A 266 5.86 -10.84 -11.39
C ASN A 266 6.79 -10.98 -12.61
N ALA A 267 6.34 -11.58 -13.71
CA ALA A 267 7.10 -11.63 -14.97
C ALA A 267 7.29 -10.23 -15.60
N VAL A 268 6.27 -9.37 -15.55
CA VAL A 268 6.38 -7.94 -15.92
C VAL A 268 7.46 -7.25 -15.10
N VAL A 269 7.43 -7.40 -13.77
CA VAL A 269 8.44 -6.83 -12.86
C VAL A 269 9.83 -7.35 -13.18
N ALA A 270 9.99 -8.66 -13.40
CA ALA A 270 11.28 -9.24 -13.77
C ALA A 270 11.84 -8.63 -15.06
N ASN A 271 11.00 -8.38 -16.06
CA ASN A 271 11.41 -7.73 -17.30
C ASN A 271 11.86 -6.27 -17.10
N TYR A 272 11.26 -5.51 -16.16
CA TYR A 272 11.75 -4.17 -15.78
C TYR A 272 13.11 -4.21 -15.09
N PHE A 273 13.35 -5.20 -14.23
CA PHE A 273 14.69 -5.43 -13.65
C PHE A 273 15.71 -5.75 -14.74
N ILE A 274 15.37 -6.68 -15.66
CA ILE A 274 16.22 -7.06 -16.78
C ILE A 274 16.57 -5.84 -17.65
N ASP A 275 15.60 -4.97 -17.94
CA ASP A 275 15.84 -3.73 -18.69
C ASP A 275 16.82 -2.80 -17.99
N ALA A 276 16.66 -2.59 -16.68
CA ALA A 276 17.57 -1.75 -15.91
C ALA A 276 18.98 -2.33 -15.84
N ILE A 277 19.11 -3.64 -15.67
CA ILE A 277 20.40 -4.35 -15.65
C ILE A 277 21.10 -4.24 -17.00
N ASN A 278 20.41 -4.58 -18.09
CA ASN A 278 20.96 -4.50 -19.44
C ASN A 278 21.41 -3.08 -19.78
N LYS A 279 20.63 -2.06 -19.39
CA LYS A 279 20.96 -0.65 -19.58
C LYS A 279 22.19 -0.21 -18.79
N GLN A 280 22.30 -0.60 -17.52
CA GLN A 280 23.39 -0.16 -16.64
C GLN A 280 24.73 -0.83 -17.00
N TYR A 281 24.69 -2.12 -17.30
CA TYR A 281 25.90 -2.95 -17.41
C TYR A 281 26.24 -3.37 -18.84
N GLY A 282 25.45 -2.97 -19.84
CA GLY A 282 25.62 -3.44 -21.22
C GLY A 282 25.40 -4.96 -21.36
N ALA A 283 24.67 -5.55 -20.42
CA ALA A 283 24.34 -6.97 -20.42
C ALA A 283 23.28 -7.29 -21.50
N HIS A 284 23.14 -8.57 -21.82
CA HIS A 284 22.20 -9.08 -22.82
C HIS A 284 21.31 -10.17 -22.21
N ILE A 285 20.80 -9.93 -21.01
CA ILE A 285 19.91 -10.87 -20.32
C ILE A 285 18.58 -10.90 -21.11
N PRO A 286 18.14 -12.08 -21.58
CA PRO A 286 16.87 -12.19 -22.28
C PRO A 286 15.70 -11.94 -21.33
N LYS A 287 14.68 -11.25 -21.83
CA LYS A 287 13.40 -11.10 -21.14
C LYS A 287 12.66 -12.43 -21.08
N VAL A 288 11.85 -12.61 -20.05
CA VAL A 288 10.90 -13.71 -19.99
C VAL A 288 9.67 -13.35 -20.83
N ASN A 289 9.08 -14.35 -21.49
CA ASN A 289 7.79 -14.18 -22.16
C ASN A 289 6.68 -14.24 -21.12
N ILE A 290 5.91 -13.17 -21.01
CA ILE A 290 4.91 -13.02 -19.95
C ILE A 290 3.76 -14.02 -20.12
N SER A 291 3.47 -14.41 -21.36
CA SER A 291 2.42 -15.40 -21.67
C SER A 291 2.75 -16.83 -21.22
N ASP A 292 4.01 -17.11 -20.87
CA ASP A 292 4.41 -18.43 -20.34
C ASP A 292 3.99 -18.61 -18.87
N TYR A 293 3.58 -17.53 -18.18
CA TYR A 293 3.18 -17.56 -16.78
C TYR A 293 1.66 -17.61 -16.63
N PRO A 294 1.14 -18.37 -15.64
CA PRO A 294 -0.30 -18.52 -15.48
C PRO A 294 -0.98 -17.20 -15.10
N PRO A 295 -2.12 -16.86 -15.73
CA PRO A 295 -2.92 -15.71 -15.33
C PRO A 295 -3.60 -15.97 -13.97
N VAL A 296 -4.30 -14.96 -13.46
CA VAL A 296 -5.23 -15.16 -12.33
C VAL A 296 -6.26 -16.21 -12.71
N LYS A 297 -6.32 -17.29 -11.93
CA LYS A 297 -7.39 -18.27 -12.06
C LYS A 297 -8.63 -17.70 -11.40
N MET A 298 -9.60 -17.28 -12.21
CA MET A 298 -10.93 -16.95 -11.72
C MET A 298 -11.58 -18.23 -11.17
N PRO A 299 -12.18 -18.18 -9.97
CA PRO A 299 -12.98 -19.29 -9.45
C PRO A 299 -14.21 -19.59 -10.32
#